data_AF-A0A2A5DT95-F1
#
_entry.id   AF-A0A2A5DT95-F1
#
_cell.length_a   1.000
_cell.length_b   1.000
_cell.length_c   1.000
_cell.angle_alpha   90.00
_cell.angle_beta   90.00
_cell.angle_gamma   90.00
#
_symmetry.space_group_name_H-M   'P 1'
#
loop_
_entity.id
_entity.type
_entity.pdbx_description
1 polymer ?
#
loop_
_entity_poly.entity_id
_entity_poly.type
_entity_poly.pdbx_seq_one_letter_code
_entity_poly.pdbx_strand_id
1 'polypeptide(L)'
;ISYYYRGNREAVVSIGTGDSLVDRMPFPISFTPSSSVSSANNSFAPLTLNSVDITDRIRSGKIRGLIDLRDTSLSQLQAELDSLATNLRFELDKVHNQGVGLPPQNALSGSRPVAGTDPFSGTGTLRIAILDANGDFADDGSGGAAVFDFDLTTLPSPANVTDVVNAINAAFNPAVATASVNANGRLVIQATNLANGVAINESTSAIAVGNATAGFSHFFGLNDLFTTGANYDSYSTSQQSSSTAALGLSGNLVFSGYDTVGTAPFTRSLAYVAGDSLDSLAAKINGDATLSGSGVNITARVVKEGGAYRLQITDANGDNFFLSDSGGGTLVSAMGIETDRTGESSILSVRSNIASNPAQISRGSLSLAGAPALGDAGVAIGDNTIAQGLANRFSDKLSFVPAGGLPPLGNTLSEYATSILSLNATEANNVASNLQFRQNLVSELSFQATSISGVNLDEELARMVLIQNSYNASAKMISTISEMLETLVNLIR
;
A
#
# COMPACT_ATOMS: atom_id res chain seq x y z
N ILE A 1 33.48 -1.82 7.35
CA ILE A 1 34.00 -2.76 8.37
C ILE A 1 35.35 -2.24 8.79
N SER A 2 35.60 -2.21 10.10
CA SER A 2 36.90 -1.90 10.69
C SER A 2 37.38 -3.15 11.43
N TYR A 3 38.69 -3.35 11.47
CA TYR A 3 39.28 -4.42 12.27
C TYR A 3 40.60 -3.98 12.89
N TYR A 4 40.93 -4.57 14.03
CA TYR A 4 42.22 -4.40 14.68
C TYR A 4 42.62 -5.69 15.40
N TYR A 5 43.92 -5.85 15.66
CA TYR A 5 44.43 -6.99 16.41
C TYR A 5 44.80 -6.55 17.83
N ARG A 6 44.42 -7.36 18.82
CA ARG A 6 44.89 -7.20 20.20
C ARG A 6 46.33 -7.68 20.35
N GLY A 7 46.97 -7.36 21.48
CA GLY A 7 48.35 -7.78 21.78
C GLY A 7 48.58 -9.29 21.76
N ASN A 8 47.51 -10.09 21.89
CA ASN A 8 47.49 -11.56 21.78
C ASN A 8 47.15 -12.07 20.37
N ARG A 9 47.15 -11.21 19.34
CA ARG A 9 46.80 -11.51 17.93
C ARG A 9 45.33 -11.91 17.69
N GLU A 10 44.43 -11.73 18.66
CA GLU A 10 42.99 -11.86 18.42
C GLU A 10 42.50 -10.71 17.53
N ALA A 11 41.73 -11.04 16.49
CA ALA A 11 41.12 -10.07 15.60
C ALA A 11 39.78 -9.61 16.18
N VAL A 12 39.61 -8.29 16.32
CA VAL A 12 38.32 -7.67 16.59
C VAL A 12 37.82 -7.07 15.29
N VAL A 13 36.59 -7.41 14.91
CA VAL A 13 35.92 -6.92 13.70
C VAL A 13 34.67 -6.15 14.11
N SER A 14 34.48 -4.96 13.53
CA SER A 14 33.34 -4.09 13.86
C SER A 14 32.68 -3.43 12.64
N ILE A 15 31.40 -3.11 12.80
CA ILE A 15 30.66 -2.22 11.90
C ILE A 15 30.93 -0.78 12.34
N GLY A 16 31.52 0.02 11.45
CA GLY A 16 31.83 1.42 11.72
C GLY A 16 32.76 1.59 12.93
N THR A 17 32.36 2.42 13.89
CA THR A 17 33.16 2.77 15.08
C THR A 17 32.66 2.17 16.39
N GLY A 18 31.66 1.26 16.40
CA GLY A 18 31.02 0.86 17.66
C GLY A 18 30.52 -0.57 17.82
N ASP A 19 30.01 -1.23 16.77
CA ASP A 19 29.41 -2.57 16.94
C ASP A 19 30.41 -3.66 16.61
N SER A 20 30.78 -4.48 17.59
CA SER A 20 31.62 -5.65 17.34
C SER A 20 30.81 -6.78 16.72
N LEU A 21 31.26 -7.26 15.56
CA LEU A 21 30.79 -8.48 14.90
C LEU A 21 31.57 -9.70 15.40
N VAL A 22 32.85 -9.50 15.69
CA VAL A 22 33.74 -10.51 16.21
C VAL A 22 34.61 -9.86 17.26
N ASP A 23 34.57 -10.39 18.47
CA ASP A 23 35.58 -10.14 19.50
C ASP A 23 36.18 -11.52 19.89
N ARG A 24 35.93 -12.00 21.12
CA ARG A 24 36.27 -13.37 21.54
C ARG A 24 35.32 -14.42 20.98
N MET A 25 34.10 -13.99 20.63
CA MET A 25 33.06 -14.81 20.03
C MET A 25 32.40 -14.01 18.91
N PRO A 26 31.86 -14.69 17.88
CA PRO A 26 31.06 -14.02 16.86
C PRO A 26 29.72 -13.56 17.45
N PHE A 27 29.31 -12.34 17.14
CA PHE A 27 27.98 -11.84 17.41
C PHE A 27 27.14 -11.96 16.14
N PRO A 28 26.11 -12.83 16.11
CA PRO A 28 25.35 -13.09 14.91
C PRO A 28 24.47 -11.89 14.56
N ILE A 29 24.44 -11.56 13.27
CA ILE A 29 23.43 -10.67 12.71
C ILE A 29 22.17 -11.51 12.46
N SER A 30 21.03 -11.04 12.92
CA SER A 30 19.73 -11.70 12.73
C SER A 30 18.78 -10.82 11.92
N PHE A 31 18.03 -11.45 11.03
CA PHE A 31 16.99 -10.82 10.22
C PHE A 31 15.84 -11.81 10.01
N THR A 32 14.61 -11.35 10.25
CA THR A 32 13.40 -12.13 10.00
C THR A 32 12.74 -11.58 8.74
N PRO A 33 12.69 -12.32 7.63
CA PRO A 33 12.07 -11.83 6.41
C PRO A 33 10.55 -11.71 6.58
N SER A 34 9.96 -10.65 6.03
CA SER A 34 8.51 -10.56 5.83
C SER A 34 8.14 -11.28 4.53
N SER A 35 7.12 -12.13 4.57
CA SER A 35 6.64 -12.89 3.39
C SER A 35 5.85 -12.04 2.40
N SER A 36 5.29 -10.92 2.85
CA SER A 36 4.51 -9.97 2.06
C SER A 36 4.48 -8.61 2.77
N VAL A 37 4.24 -7.55 1.99
CA VAL A 37 3.92 -6.22 2.49
C VAL A 37 2.43 -5.98 2.27
N SER A 38 1.70 -5.73 3.35
CA SER A 38 0.26 -5.44 3.33
C SER A 38 -0.08 -4.34 4.32
N SER A 39 -1.31 -3.82 4.29
CA SER A 39 -1.84 -2.90 5.31
C SER A 39 -1.54 -3.36 6.76
N ALA A 40 -1.71 -4.66 7.03
CA ALA A 40 -1.44 -5.27 8.33
C ALA A 40 0.06 -5.52 8.61
N ASN A 41 0.90 -5.59 7.58
CA ASN A 41 2.33 -5.90 7.69
C ASN A 41 3.16 -5.02 6.75
N ASN A 42 3.21 -3.72 7.04
CA ASN A 42 3.95 -2.71 6.28
C ASN A 42 5.19 -2.18 7.02
N SER A 43 5.64 -2.89 8.07
CA SER A 43 6.89 -2.59 8.77
C SER A 43 7.91 -3.69 8.47
N PHE A 44 9.03 -3.32 7.86
CA PHE A 44 10.10 -4.28 7.59
C PHE A 44 10.86 -4.59 8.88
N ALA A 45 11.10 -5.87 9.15
CA ALA A 45 11.88 -6.27 10.31
C ALA A 45 13.28 -5.62 10.28
N PRO A 46 13.78 -5.15 11.42
CA PRO A 46 15.11 -4.59 11.50
C PRO A 46 16.18 -5.67 11.31
N LEU A 47 17.33 -5.26 10.78
CA LEU A 47 18.55 -6.04 10.89
C LEU A 47 19.09 -5.87 12.31
N THR A 48 19.26 -6.95 13.06
CA THR A 48 19.65 -6.86 14.48
C THR A 48 20.99 -7.49 14.77
N LEU A 49 21.70 -6.92 15.74
CA LEU A 49 22.92 -7.46 16.35
C LEU A 49 22.73 -7.44 17.86
N ASN A 50 22.73 -8.61 18.51
CA ASN A 50 22.38 -8.74 19.93
C ASN A 50 21.05 -8.03 20.29
N SER A 51 20.02 -8.21 19.46
CA SER A 51 18.70 -7.58 19.60
C SER A 51 18.67 -6.05 19.46
N VAL A 52 19.78 -5.42 19.09
CA VAL A 52 19.85 -3.98 18.76
C VAL A 52 19.66 -3.79 17.26
N ASP A 53 18.78 -2.89 16.85
CA ASP A 53 18.62 -2.52 15.44
C ASP A 53 19.87 -1.80 14.91
N ILE A 54 20.46 -2.37 13.86
CA ILE A 54 21.64 -1.86 13.17
C ILE A 54 21.36 -1.51 11.71
N THR A 55 20.11 -1.50 11.26
CA THR A 55 19.70 -1.28 9.86
C THR A 55 20.32 -0.01 9.28
N ASP A 56 20.18 1.12 9.99
CA ASP A 56 20.75 2.42 9.57
C ASP A 56 22.27 2.54 9.81
N ARG A 57 22.86 1.59 10.54
CA ARG A 57 24.30 1.55 10.82
C ARG A 57 25.06 0.84 9.69
N ILE A 58 24.38 0.03 8.87
CA ILE A 58 24.92 -0.54 7.65
C ILE A 58 24.90 0.53 6.55
N ARG A 59 26.08 1.06 6.20
CA ARG A 59 26.24 2.18 5.24
C ARG A 59 26.82 1.80 3.88
N SER A 60 27.26 0.56 3.69
CA SER A 60 27.90 0.14 2.43
C SER A 60 27.81 -1.36 2.18
N GLY A 61 28.25 -1.78 0.99
CA GLY A 61 28.25 -3.17 0.55
C GLY A 61 26.88 -3.66 0.10
N LYS A 62 26.80 -4.97 -0.21
CA LYS A 62 25.59 -5.60 -0.73
C LYS A 62 24.41 -5.52 0.24
N ILE A 63 24.65 -5.61 1.54
CA ILE A 63 23.59 -5.53 2.56
C ILE A 63 22.93 -4.16 2.54
N ARG A 64 23.69 -3.05 2.47
CA ARG A 64 23.11 -1.72 2.32
C ARG A 64 22.26 -1.63 1.06
N GLY A 65 22.76 -2.11 -0.08
CA GLY A 65 22.01 -2.10 -1.34
C GLY A 65 20.70 -2.90 -1.27
N LEU A 66 20.68 -4.03 -0.56
CA LEU A 66 19.44 -4.79 -0.33
C LEU A 66 18.46 -4.06 0.60
N ILE A 67 18.97 -3.36 1.62
CA ILE A 67 18.17 -2.50 2.49
C ILE A 67 17.59 -1.34 1.67
N ASP A 68 18.37 -0.69 0.81
CA ASP A 68 17.91 0.37 -0.10
C ASP A 68 16.82 -0.13 -1.05
N LEU A 69 17.00 -1.31 -1.65
CA LEU A 69 15.98 -1.91 -2.52
C LEU A 69 14.69 -2.18 -1.75
N ARG A 70 14.78 -2.78 -0.55
CA ARG A 70 13.61 -3.14 0.27
C ARG A 70 12.86 -1.90 0.78
N ASP A 71 13.58 -0.98 1.43
CA ASP A 71 13.00 0.13 2.19
C ASP A 71 12.71 1.36 1.33
N THR A 72 13.28 1.41 0.13
CA THR A 72 13.11 2.52 -0.81
C THR A 72 12.51 2.04 -2.12
N SER A 73 13.30 1.46 -3.01
CA SER A 73 12.88 1.26 -4.41
C SER A 73 11.65 0.37 -4.57
N LEU A 74 11.62 -0.80 -3.90
CA LEU A 74 10.50 -1.73 -4.00
C LEU A 74 9.26 -1.22 -3.26
N SER A 75 9.44 -0.53 -2.14
CA SER A 75 8.32 0.10 -1.42
C SER A 75 7.64 1.20 -2.25
N GLN A 76 8.44 2.01 -2.98
CA GLN A 76 7.93 3.05 -3.88
C GLN A 76 7.20 2.44 -5.08
N LEU A 77 7.82 1.45 -5.74
CA LEU A 77 7.18 0.74 -6.85
C LEU A 77 5.88 0.05 -6.41
N GLN A 78 5.83 -0.52 -5.21
CA GLN A 78 4.60 -1.10 -4.67
C GLN A 78 3.51 -0.02 -4.51
N ALA A 79 3.85 1.14 -3.94
CA ALA A 79 2.90 2.24 -3.81
C ALA A 79 2.37 2.74 -5.17
N GLU A 80 3.23 2.79 -6.20
CA GLU A 80 2.83 3.12 -7.58
C GLU A 80 1.84 2.11 -8.16
N LEU A 81 2.12 0.81 -8.02
CA LEU A 81 1.25 -0.26 -8.50
C LEU A 81 -0.06 -0.31 -7.74
N ASP A 82 -0.04 -0.12 -6.42
CA ASP A 82 -1.23 -0.05 -5.57
C ASP A 82 -2.12 1.14 -5.95
N SER A 83 -1.51 2.30 -6.26
CA SER A 83 -2.22 3.48 -6.74
C SER A 83 -2.93 3.21 -8.07
N LEU A 84 -2.24 2.58 -9.04
CA LEU A 84 -2.83 2.18 -10.32
C LEU A 84 -3.96 1.15 -10.12
N ALA A 85 -3.70 0.08 -9.37
CA ALA A 85 -4.64 -1.00 -9.12
C ALA A 85 -5.93 -0.49 -8.48
N THR A 86 -5.80 0.36 -7.45
CA THR A 86 -6.97 0.89 -6.77
C THR A 86 -7.75 1.87 -7.65
N ASN A 87 -7.08 2.73 -8.44
CA ASN A 87 -7.80 3.64 -9.35
C ASN A 87 -8.53 2.87 -10.47
N LEU A 88 -7.88 1.84 -11.02
CA LEU A 88 -8.48 0.95 -12.00
C LEU A 88 -9.75 0.30 -11.44
N ARG A 89 -9.65 -0.29 -10.25
CA ARG A 89 -10.78 -0.89 -9.52
C ARG A 89 -11.88 0.13 -9.29
N PHE A 90 -11.58 1.19 -8.56
CA PHE A 90 -12.55 2.18 -8.11
C PHE A 90 -13.32 2.83 -9.26
N GLU A 91 -12.64 3.25 -10.33
CA GLU A 91 -13.30 3.95 -11.44
C GLU A 91 -14.09 3.01 -12.37
N LEU A 92 -13.65 1.77 -12.55
CA LEU A 92 -14.40 0.79 -13.33
C LEU A 92 -15.59 0.25 -12.54
N ASP A 93 -15.40 -0.06 -11.25
CA ASP A 93 -16.47 -0.51 -10.37
C ASP A 93 -17.52 0.58 -10.20
N LYS A 94 -17.13 1.86 -10.09
CA LYS A 94 -18.06 3.00 -10.07
C LYS A 94 -19.03 3.01 -11.26
N VAL A 95 -18.57 2.62 -12.45
CA VAL A 95 -19.44 2.55 -13.64
C VAL A 95 -20.17 1.21 -13.71
N HIS A 96 -19.50 0.10 -13.42
CA HIS A 96 -20.09 -1.24 -13.49
C HIS A 96 -21.26 -1.40 -12.51
N ASN A 97 -21.16 -0.80 -11.32
CA ASN A 97 -22.18 -0.84 -10.28
C ASN A 97 -23.47 -0.07 -10.62
N GLN A 98 -23.46 0.78 -11.65
CA GLN A 98 -24.65 1.49 -12.16
C GLN A 98 -25.43 0.70 -13.22
N GLY A 99 -24.92 -0.48 -13.55
CA GLY A 99 -25.44 -1.30 -14.64
C GLY A 99 -25.98 -2.64 -14.22
N VAL A 100 -26.54 -3.31 -15.21
CA VAL A 100 -27.18 -4.62 -15.08
C VAL A 100 -26.67 -5.52 -16.21
N GLY A 101 -26.33 -6.77 -15.85
CA GLY A 101 -26.13 -7.84 -16.83
C GLY A 101 -27.48 -8.29 -17.44
N LEU A 102 -27.46 -8.92 -18.61
CA LEU A 102 -28.67 -9.47 -19.22
C LEU A 102 -28.44 -10.95 -19.58
N PRO A 103 -29.16 -11.91 -18.98
CA PRO A 103 -30.21 -11.73 -17.96
C PRO A 103 -29.68 -11.18 -16.62
N PRO A 104 -30.50 -10.47 -15.82
CA PRO A 104 -30.10 -9.91 -14.52
C PRO A 104 -29.76 -11.00 -13.49
N GLN A 105 -28.90 -10.69 -12.52
CA GLN A 105 -28.53 -11.65 -11.48
C GLN A 105 -29.66 -11.87 -10.48
N ASN A 106 -30.00 -13.13 -10.20
CA ASN A 106 -30.98 -13.45 -9.17
C ASN A 106 -30.63 -12.85 -7.79
N ALA A 107 -29.34 -12.87 -7.44
CA ALA A 107 -28.84 -12.26 -6.22
C ALA A 107 -27.61 -11.41 -6.49
N LEU A 108 -27.62 -10.18 -5.98
CA LEU A 108 -26.44 -9.33 -5.89
C LEU A 108 -25.88 -9.47 -4.48
N SER A 109 -24.68 -10.05 -4.38
CA SER A 109 -23.93 -10.15 -3.12
C SER A 109 -22.78 -9.16 -3.15
N GLY A 110 -22.67 -8.35 -2.09
CA GLY A 110 -21.60 -7.38 -1.89
C GLY A 110 -20.21 -8.01 -1.92
N SER A 111 -19.23 -7.26 -2.41
CA SER A 111 -17.82 -7.62 -2.33
C SER A 111 -17.22 -7.23 -0.97
N ARG A 112 -17.77 -6.16 -0.37
CA ARG A 112 -17.29 -5.56 0.86
C ARG A 112 -17.84 -6.28 2.10
N PRO A 113 -16.96 -6.64 3.04
CA PRO A 113 -17.38 -7.12 4.36
C PRO A 113 -18.05 -6.02 5.18
N VAL A 114 -19.20 -6.37 5.77
CA VAL A 114 -20.03 -5.53 6.61
C VAL A 114 -20.60 -6.34 7.79
N ALA A 115 -20.71 -5.70 8.94
CA ALA A 115 -21.59 -6.15 10.01
C ALA A 115 -22.94 -5.42 9.92
N GLY A 116 -24.02 -6.04 10.39
CA GLY A 116 -25.32 -5.37 10.47
C GLY A 116 -25.28 -4.13 11.37
N THR A 117 -24.33 -4.09 12.30
CA THR A 117 -24.07 -2.95 13.18
C THR A 117 -23.25 -1.86 12.52
N ASP A 118 -22.56 -2.07 11.39
CA ASP A 118 -21.70 -1.03 10.83
C ASP A 118 -22.48 0.27 10.57
N PRO A 119 -21.94 1.44 10.95
CA PRO A 119 -22.66 2.69 10.75
C PRO A 119 -22.79 2.96 9.25
N PHE A 120 -23.91 3.58 8.88
CA PHE A 120 -24.23 3.93 7.51
C PHE A 120 -24.71 5.37 7.46
N SER A 121 -24.14 6.14 6.55
CA SER A 121 -24.56 7.50 6.25
C SER A 121 -24.41 7.75 4.76
N GLY A 122 -25.50 8.05 4.09
CA GLY A 122 -25.52 8.38 2.67
C GLY A 122 -26.52 9.49 2.38
N THR A 123 -26.34 10.13 1.24
CA THR A 123 -27.28 11.13 0.72
C THR A 123 -27.76 10.74 -0.67
N GLY A 124 -28.79 11.44 -1.16
CA GLY A 124 -29.33 11.20 -2.50
C GLY A 124 -30.19 9.95 -2.59
N THR A 125 -30.60 9.66 -3.82
CA THR A 125 -31.56 8.59 -4.14
C THR A 125 -30.92 7.52 -5.02
N LEU A 126 -31.46 6.30 -4.95
CA LEU A 126 -31.20 5.21 -5.88
C LEU A 126 -32.51 4.49 -6.23
N ARG A 127 -32.48 3.67 -7.28
CA ARG A 127 -33.58 2.77 -7.64
C ARG A 127 -33.13 1.32 -7.58
N ILE A 128 -33.88 0.49 -6.87
CA ILE A 128 -33.75 -0.97 -6.85
C ILE A 128 -34.98 -1.55 -7.55
N ALA A 129 -34.79 -2.49 -8.45
CA ALA A 129 -35.90 -3.16 -9.13
C ALA A 129 -35.65 -4.65 -9.28
N ILE A 130 -36.74 -5.41 -9.39
CA ILE A 130 -36.73 -6.80 -9.80
C ILE A 130 -37.18 -6.89 -11.25
N LEU A 131 -36.35 -7.49 -12.08
CA LEU A 131 -36.55 -7.63 -13.51
C LEU A 131 -36.67 -9.10 -13.88
N ASP A 132 -37.40 -9.40 -14.96
CA ASP A 132 -37.41 -10.72 -15.56
C ASP A 132 -36.15 -10.96 -16.43
N ALA A 133 -36.08 -12.13 -17.09
CA ALA A 133 -34.95 -12.49 -17.94
C ALA A 133 -34.78 -11.62 -19.20
N ASN A 134 -35.83 -10.89 -19.62
CA ASN A 134 -35.80 -9.98 -20.76
C ASN A 134 -35.38 -8.56 -20.36
N GLY A 135 -35.32 -8.27 -19.06
CA GLY A 135 -35.02 -6.94 -18.53
C GLY A 135 -36.27 -6.10 -18.28
N ASP A 136 -37.47 -6.70 -18.32
CA ASP A 136 -38.73 -6.02 -18.04
C ASP A 136 -39.04 -6.05 -16.54
N PHE A 137 -39.74 -5.04 -16.02
CA PHE A 137 -40.12 -5.00 -14.60
C PHE A 137 -40.99 -6.21 -14.24
N ALA A 138 -40.59 -6.93 -13.19
CA ALA A 138 -41.33 -8.07 -12.66
C ALA A 138 -42.49 -7.63 -11.74
N ASP A 139 -43.39 -8.58 -11.44
CA ASP A 139 -44.53 -8.38 -10.55
C ASP A 139 -44.10 -8.17 -9.09
N ASP A 140 -44.64 -7.14 -8.44
CA ASP A 140 -44.47 -6.84 -7.01
C ASP A 140 -45.34 -7.72 -6.08
N GLY A 141 -46.09 -8.66 -6.65
CA GLY A 141 -46.99 -9.57 -5.94
C GLY A 141 -48.37 -8.96 -5.67
N SER A 142 -48.61 -7.75 -6.15
CA SER A 142 -49.90 -7.05 -6.13
C SER A 142 -50.38 -6.65 -7.53
N GLY A 143 -49.65 -7.04 -8.58
CA GLY A 143 -49.93 -6.69 -9.98
C GLY A 143 -49.26 -5.38 -10.43
N GLY A 144 -48.37 -4.81 -9.62
CA GLY A 144 -47.55 -3.64 -9.94
C GLY A 144 -46.11 -4.03 -10.33
N ALA A 145 -45.31 -3.03 -10.68
CA ALA A 145 -43.88 -3.23 -10.94
C ALA A 145 -43.10 -3.31 -9.62
N ALA A 146 -42.25 -4.33 -9.48
CA ALA A 146 -41.35 -4.50 -8.35
C ALA A 146 -40.19 -3.49 -8.38
N VAL A 147 -40.45 -2.27 -7.92
CA VAL A 147 -39.49 -1.15 -7.90
C VAL A 147 -39.51 -0.41 -6.56
N PHE A 148 -38.35 0.01 -6.11
CA PHE A 148 -38.15 0.81 -4.91
C PHE A 148 -37.19 1.97 -5.20
N ASP A 149 -37.72 3.19 -5.16
CA ASP A 149 -36.93 4.41 -5.14
C ASP A 149 -36.56 4.74 -3.70
N PHE A 150 -35.27 4.57 -3.38
CA PHE A 150 -34.76 4.68 -2.02
C PHE A 150 -34.01 6.01 -1.85
N ASP A 151 -34.56 6.90 -1.02
CA ASP A 151 -33.86 8.09 -0.53
C ASP A 151 -33.09 7.76 0.75
N LEU A 152 -31.76 7.80 0.68
CA LEU A 152 -30.88 7.43 1.81
C LEU A 152 -31.04 8.37 3.01
N THR A 153 -31.58 9.58 2.82
CA THR A 153 -31.82 10.54 3.91
C THR A 153 -33.03 10.19 4.77
N THR A 154 -33.85 9.22 4.35
CA THR A 154 -35.00 8.72 5.11
C THR A 154 -34.63 7.70 6.19
N LEU A 155 -33.39 7.23 6.20
CA LEU A 155 -32.87 6.33 7.22
C LEU A 155 -32.79 7.02 8.60
N PRO A 156 -32.83 6.24 9.71
CA PRO A 156 -32.60 6.76 11.05
C PRO A 156 -31.25 7.49 11.19
N SER A 157 -31.11 8.32 12.22
CA SER A 157 -29.83 8.97 12.53
C SER A 157 -29.45 8.75 14.00
N PRO A 158 -28.34 8.05 14.29
CA PRO A 158 -27.44 7.36 13.35
C PRO A 158 -28.10 6.11 12.74
N ALA A 159 -27.83 5.83 11.46
CA ALA A 159 -28.21 4.57 10.80
C ALA A 159 -27.07 3.56 10.82
N ASN A 160 -27.42 2.29 10.66
CA ASN A 160 -26.50 1.20 10.38
C ASN A 160 -26.94 0.35 9.17
N VAL A 161 -26.14 -0.65 8.83
CA VAL A 161 -26.44 -1.58 7.72
C VAL A 161 -27.74 -2.37 7.95
N THR A 162 -28.11 -2.68 9.20
CA THR A 162 -29.40 -3.33 9.51
C THR A 162 -30.57 -2.41 9.16
N ASP A 163 -30.47 -1.11 9.38
CA ASP A 163 -31.50 -0.15 8.97
C ASP A 163 -31.65 -0.11 7.43
N VAL A 164 -30.54 -0.20 6.69
CA VAL A 164 -30.55 -0.33 5.23
C VAL A 164 -31.28 -1.60 4.79
N VAL A 165 -30.95 -2.75 5.41
CA VAL A 165 -31.59 -4.04 5.13
C VAL A 165 -33.09 -3.98 5.43
N ASN A 166 -33.47 -3.39 6.57
CA ASN A 166 -34.87 -3.24 6.98
C ASN A 166 -35.64 -2.33 6.02
N ALA A 167 -35.04 -1.22 5.56
CA ALA A 167 -35.67 -0.33 4.59
C ALA A 167 -35.97 -1.05 3.27
N ILE A 168 -35.02 -1.84 2.75
CA ILE A 168 -35.23 -2.62 1.52
C ILE A 168 -36.30 -3.70 1.72
N ASN A 169 -36.26 -4.43 2.84
CA ASN A 169 -37.26 -5.47 3.14
C ASN A 169 -38.65 -4.89 3.41
N ALA A 170 -38.76 -3.65 3.88
CA ALA A 170 -40.03 -2.97 4.06
C ALA A 170 -40.64 -2.52 2.71
N ALA A 171 -39.79 -2.24 1.71
CA ALA A 171 -40.22 -1.81 0.39
C ALA A 171 -40.68 -2.95 -0.52
N PHE A 172 -40.14 -4.17 -0.34
CA PHE A 172 -40.50 -5.33 -1.15
C PHE A 172 -41.33 -6.34 -0.37
N ASN A 173 -42.29 -6.97 -1.07
CA ASN A 173 -42.90 -8.20 -0.59
C ASN A 173 -41.83 -9.29 -0.47
N PRO A 174 -41.70 -10.02 0.65
CA PRO A 174 -40.70 -11.08 0.80
C PRO A 174 -40.88 -12.23 -0.21
N ALA A 175 -42.06 -12.40 -0.80
CA ALA A 175 -42.30 -13.34 -1.89
C ALA A 175 -41.69 -12.87 -3.24
N VAL A 176 -41.24 -11.61 -3.33
CA VAL A 176 -40.66 -10.99 -4.53
C VAL A 176 -39.16 -10.78 -4.38
N ALA A 177 -38.73 -10.14 -3.28
CA ALA A 177 -37.32 -9.92 -3.01
C ALA A 177 -37.05 -9.79 -1.51
N THR A 178 -35.81 -10.08 -1.12
CA THR A 178 -35.32 -9.94 0.25
C THR A 178 -33.92 -9.34 0.27
N ALA A 179 -33.60 -8.62 1.33
CA ALA A 179 -32.26 -8.17 1.67
C ALA A 179 -31.79 -8.79 2.98
N SER A 180 -30.50 -9.09 3.10
CA SER A 180 -29.89 -9.62 4.32
C SER A 180 -28.39 -9.34 4.37
N VAL A 181 -27.78 -9.46 5.55
CA VAL A 181 -26.34 -9.67 5.67
C VAL A 181 -26.11 -11.17 5.82
N ASN A 182 -25.41 -11.78 4.86
CA ASN A 182 -25.18 -13.23 4.87
C ASN A 182 -24.12 -13.63 5.92
N ALA A 183 -23.91 -14.94 6.09
CA ALA A 183 -22.97 -15.48 7.07
C ALA A 183 -21.50 -15.06 6.84
N ASN A 184 -21.15 -14.58 5.64
CA ASN A 184 -19.83 -14.05 5.31
C ASN A 184 -19.73 -12.53 5.53
N GLY A 185 -20.73 -11.92 6.18
CA GLY A 185 -20.77 -10.47 6.40
C GLY A 185 -20.91 -9.69 5.09
N ARG A 186 -21.74 -10.13 4.14
CA ARG A 186 -21.97 -9.39 2.88
C ARG A 186 -23.43 -9.01 2.77
N LEU A 187 -23.71 -7.76 2.37
CA LEU A 187 -25.06 -7.37 1.98
C LEU A 187 -25.47 -8.18 0.75
N VAL A 188 -26.62 -8.84 0.81
CA VAL A 188 -27.22 -9.59 -0.29
C VAL A 188 -28.61 -9.03 -0.53
N ILE A 189 -28.91 -8.73 -1.79
CA ILE A 189 -30.27 -8.46 -2.26
C ILE A 189 -30.59 -9.56 -3.27
N GLN A 190 -31.71 -10.25 -3.06
CA GLN A 190 -32.08 -11.43 -3.85
C GLN A 190 -33.55 -11.41 -4.24
N ALA A 191 -33.81 -11.67 -5.52
CA ALA A 191 -35.15 -11.97 -6.02
C ALA A 191 -35.57 -13.39 -5.59
N THR A 192 -36.77 -13.52 -5.05
CA THR A 192 -37.29 -14.80 -4.55
C THR A 192 -37.62 -15.77 -5.69
N ASN A 193 -38.09 -15.26 -6.84
CA ASN A 193 -38.26 -16.07 -8.05
C ASN A 193 -36.91 -16.20 -8.79
N LEU A 194 -36.47 -17.44 -9.02
CA LEU A 194 -35.21 -17.76 -9.69
C LEU A 194 -35.15 -17.32 -11.16
N ALA A 195 -36.29 -17.05 -11.80
CA ALA A 195 -36.35 -16.52 -13.16
C ALA A 195 -36.12 -14.99 -13.22
N ASN A 196 -36.18 -14.31 -12.08
CA ASN A 196 -36.00 -12.88 -11.96
C ASN A 196 -34.63 -12.53 -11.40
N GLY A 197 -34.21 -11.30 -11.60
CA GLY A 197 -32.99 -10.76 -11.02
C GLY A 197 -33.10 -9.33 -10.54
N VAL A 198 -32.10 -8.92 -9.77
CA VAL A 198 -32.01 -7.62 -9.13
C VAL A 198 -31.25 -6.65 -10.03
N ALA A 199 -31.80 -5.46 -10.18
CA ALA A 199 -31.21 -4.34 -10.89
C ALA A 199 -31.11 -3.14 -9.95
N ILE A 200 -29.99 -2.42 -10.01
CA ILE A 200 -29.78 -1.21 -9.22
C ILE A 200 -29.30 -0.10 -10.15
N ASN A 201 -29.94 1.07 -10.06
CA ASN A 201 -29.42 2.32 -10.59
C ASN A 201 -29.08 3.24 -9.42
N GLU A 202 -27.83 3.68 -9.34
CA GLU A 202 -27.36 4.48 -8.21
C GLU A 202 -27.88 5.91 -8.21
N SER A 203 -28.44 6.42 -9.31
CA SER A 203 -28.95 7.78 -9.50
C SER A 203 -28.05 8.87 -8.86
N THR A 204 -28.45 9.41 -7.71
CA THR A 204 -27.70 10.47 -6.99
C THR A 204 -27.14 9.98 -5.65
N SER A 205 -27.25 8.69 -5.34
CA SER A 205 -26.76 8.12 -4.10
C SER A 205 -25.27 8.39 -3.92
N ALA A 206 -24.91 8.88 -2.74
CA ALA A 206 -23.55 9.25 -2.40
C ALA A 206 -23.24 8.87 -0.96
N ILE A 207 -22.23 8.03 -0.79
CA ILE A 207 -21.71 7.56 0.49
C ILE A 207 -20.24 7.95 0.55
N ALA A 208 -19.91 8.82 1.50
CA ALA A 208 -18.54 9.28 1.72
C ALA A 208 -17.78 8.30 2.64
N VAL A 209 -16.56 7.95 2.24
CA VAL A 209 -15.66 7.06 2.99
C VAL A 209 -14.28 7.68 2.98
N GLY A 210 -13.96 8.42 4.04
CA GLY A 210 -12.80 9.32 4.00
C GLY A 210 -12.98 10.35 2.88
N ASN A 211 -11.97 10.47 2.01
CA ASN A 211 -11.95 11.39 0.88
C ASN A 211 -12.60 10.81 -0.39
N ALA A 212 -12.98 9.53 -0.39
CA ALA A 212 -13.67 8.91 -1.52
C ALA A 212 -15.19 9.04 -1.37
N THR A 213 -15.91 9.11 -2.49
CA THR A 213 -17.38 9.03 -2.52
C THR A 213 -17.82 7.97 -3.52
N ALA A 214 -18.65 7.04 -3.08
CA ALA A 214 -19.21 5.96 -3.89
C ALA A 214 -20.74 6.02 -3.90
N GLY A 215 -21.37 5.51 -4.95
CA GLY A 215 -22.82 5.26 -4.92
C GLY A 215 -23.14 4.01 -4.09
N PHE A 216 -24.42 3.74 -3.88
CA PHE A 216 -24.89 2.68 -2.97
C PHE A 216 -24.37 1.28 -3.32
N SER A 217 -24.52 0.88 -4.57
CA SER A 217 -24.09 -0.42 -5.09
C SER A 217 -22.57 -0.53 -5.03
N HIS A 218 -21.83 0.52 -5.42
CA HIS A 218 -20.37 0.58 -5.35
C HIS A 218 -19.84 0.54 -3.90
N PHE A 219 -20.50 1.21 -2.96
CA PHE A 219 -20.11 1.22 -1.55
C PHE A 219 -20.21 -0.16 -0.88
N PHE A 220 -21.25 -0.93 -1.19
CA PHE A 220 -21.37 -2.32 -0.73
C PHE A 220 -20.68 -3.33 -1.67
N GLY A 221 -20.26 -2.85 -2.83
CA GLY A 221 -19.75 -3.62 -3.95
C GLY A 221 -20.75 -4.65 -4.45
N LEU A 222 -22.05 -4.34 -4.54
CA LEU A 222 -23.10 -5.29 -4.93
C LEU A 222 -22.90 -5.81 -6.36
N ASN A 223 -22.40 -4.96 -7.25
CA ASN A 223 -22.13 -5.28 -8.64
C ASN A 223 -20.72 -4.82 -9.07
N ASP A 224 -19.70 -5.06 -8.24
CA ASP A 224 -18.30 -4.84 -8.60
C ASP A 224 -17.85 -5.76 -9.75
N LEU A 225 -16.98 -5.21 -10.60
CA LEU A 225 -16.21 -5.93 -11.61
C LEU A 225 -14.92 -6.49 -11.01
N PHE A 226 -14.26 -5.71 -10.15
CA PHE A 226 -13.02 -6.07 -9.47
C PHE A 226 -13.23 -6.15 -7.95
N THR A 227 -12.49 -7.04 -7.28
CA THR A 227 -12.58 -7.21 -5.84
C THR A 227 -11.20 -7.30 -5.22
N THR A 228 -11.04 -6.75 -4.02
CA THR A 228 -9.80 -6.86 -3.21
C THR A 228 -10.04 -7.52 -1.85
N GLY A 229 -11.30 -7.64 -1.43
CA GLY A 229 -11.64 -8.21 -0.11
C GLY A 229 -11.17 -7.35 1.07
N ALA A 230 -10.79 -6.09 0.84
CA ALA A 230 -10.35 -5.17 1.87
C ALA A 230 -11.52 -4.71 2.76
N ASN A 231 -11.23 -4.58 4.06
CA ASN A 231 -12.14 -4.05 5.07
C ASN A 231 -11.95 -2.53 5.21
N TYR A 232 -12.90 -1.86 5.88
CA TYR A 232 -12.78 -0.45 6.26
C TYR A 232 -12.30 -0.33 7.72
N ASP A 233 -11.37 -1.21 8.08
CA ASP A 233 -10.70 -1.27 9.39
C ASP A 233 -9.38 -0.49 9.40
N SER A 234 -8.97 0.07 8.26
CA SER A 234 -7.74 0.84 8.12
C SER A 234 -7.88 1.95 7.09
N TYR A 235 -7.31 3.12 7.41
CA TYR A 235 -7.26 4.31 6.57
C TYR A 235 -5.82 4.81 6.48
N SER A 236 -5.44 5.36 5.32
CA SER A 236 -4.12 5.95 5.10
C SER A 236 -4.22 7.32 4.45
N THR A 237 -3.32 8.23 4.81
CA THR A 237 -3.16 9.51 4.10
C THR A 237 -2.48 9.29 2.75
N SER A 238 -2.58 10.27 1.86
CA SER A 238 -1.63 10.47 0.75
C SER A 238 -0.19 10.62 1.27
N GLN A 239 0.80 10.29 0.43
CA GLN A 239 2.22 10.45 0.76
C GLN A 239 2.56 11.91 1.10
N GLN A 240 3.24 12.08 2.24
CA GLN A 240 3.80 13.34 2.72
C GLN A 240 5.33 13.30 2.63
N SER A 241 5.96 14.44 2.42
CA SER A 241 7.43 14.54 2.34
C SER A 241 8.13 14.51 3.70
N SER A 242 7.39 14.69 4.79
CA SER A 242 7.92 14.72 6.16
C SER A 242 6.90 14.24 7.17
N SER A 243 7.34 13.49 8.19
CA SER A 243 6.51 13.09 9.34
C SER A 243 6.43 14.15 10.44
N THR A 244 7.42 15.05 10.48
CA THR A 244 7.61 16.06 11.55
C THR A 244 7.23 17.47 11.12
N ALA A 245 7.02 17.73 9.83
CA ALA A 245 6.56 19.02 9.35
C ALA A 245 5.12 19.30 9.80
N ALA A 246 4.85 20.53 10.22
CA ALA A 246 3.50 20.96 10.59
C ALA A 246 2.56 20.94 9.37
N LEU A 247 1.37 20.36 9.55
CA LEU A 247 0.37 20.20 8.49
C LEU A 247 -0.33 21.52 8.14
N GLY A 248 -0.35 22.48 9.06
CA GLY A 248 -1.03 23.77 8.85
C GLY A 248 -2.56 23.68 8.86
N LEU A 249 -3.12 22.56 9.31
CA LEU A 249 -4.56 22.28 9.33
C LEU A 249 -5.10 22.38 10.76
N SER A 250 -6.33 22.86 10.93
CA SER A 250 -7.02 22.86 12.23
C SER A 250 -8.46 22.37 12.11
N GLY A 251 -8.97 21.71 13.14
CA GLY A 251 -10.34 21.23 13.19
C GLY A 251 -10.48 19.99 14.06
N ASN A 252 -11.51 19.20 13.78
CA ASN A 252 -11.85 18.02 14.56
C ASN A 252 -11.98 16.81 13.62
N LEU A 253 -11.11 15.82 13.81
CA LEU A 253 -11.24 14.51 13.17
C LEU A 253 -12.24 13.68 13.95
N VAL A 254 -13.27 13.19 13.27
CA VAL A 254 -14.37 12.42 13.85
C VAL A 254 -14.23 10.96 13.47
N PHE A 255 -14.31 10.08 14.47
CA PHE A 255 -14.30 8.63 14.35
C PHE A 255 -15.70 8.13 14.69
N SER A 256 -16.25 7.29 13.82
CA SER A 256 -17.55 6.66 14.05
C SER A 256 -17.49 5.18 13.72
N GLY A 257 -18.19 4.37 14.50
CA GLY A 257 -18.13 2.91 14.44
C GLY A 257 -19.08 2.30 15.46
N TYR A 258 -18.98 1.00 15.67
CA TYR A 258 -19.63 0.27 16.75
C TYR A 258 -18.56 -0.39 17.61
N ASP A 259 -18.81 -0.48 18.92
CA ASP A 259 -17.96 -1.24 19.84
C ASP A 259 -17.98 -2.73 19.43
N THR A 260 -16.87 -3.45 19.61
CA THR A 260 -16.72 -4.92 19.54
C THR A 260 -17.88 -5.77 20.11
N VAL A 261 -18.65 -5.24 21.06
CA VAL A 261 -19.85 -5.92 21.61
C VAL A 261 -21.10 -5.76 20.70
N GLY A 262 -21.01 -4.95 19.65
CA GLY A 262 -22.06 -4.67 18.66
C GLY A 262 -23.28 -3.92 19.21
N THR A 263 -23.28 -3.58 20.51
CA THR A 263 -24.49 -3.11 21.20
C THR A 263 -24.74 -1.60 21.13
N ALA A 264 -23.74 -0.77 20.82
CA ALA A 264 -23.93 0.69 20.75
C ALA A 264 -23.00 1.36 19.73
N PRO A 265 -23.52 2.32 18.92
CA PRO A 265 -22.68 3.17 18.08
C PRO A 265 -21.82 4.09 18.94
N PHE A 266 -20.60 4.38 18.48
CA PHE A 266 -19.76 5.44 19.04
C PHE A 266 -19.53 6.55 18.03
N THR A 267 -19.34 7.75 18.55
CA THR A 267 -18.80 8.90 17.81
C THR A 267 -17.82 9.62 18.73
N ARG A 268 -16.57 9.74 18.28
CA ARG A 268 -15.47 10.36 19.01
C ARG A 268 -14.83 11.43 18.16
N SER A 269 -14.39 12.51 18.79
CA SER A 269 -13.81 13.66 18.10
C SER A 269 -12.47 14.00 18.71
N LEU A 270 -11.45 14.05 17.85
CA LEU A 270 -10.10 14.42 18.21
C LEU A 270 -9.75 15.76 17.56
N ALA A 271 -9.36 16.74 18.38
CA ALA A 271 -8.93 18.05 17.88
C ALA A 271 -7.50 17.99 17.32
N TYR A 272 -7.31 18.53 16.12
CA TYR A 272 -6.01 18.78 15.52
C TYR A 272 -5.83 20.29 15.26
N VAL A 273 -4.60 20.77 15.34
CA VAL A 273 -4.23 22.19 15.27
C VAL A 273 -3.11 22.39 14.24
N ALA A 274 -2.94 23.64 13.76
CA ALA A 274 -2.03 23.94 12.65
C ALA A 274 -0.57 23.50 12.86
N GLY A 275 -0.12 23.38 14.12
CA GLY A 275 1.22 22.92 14.47
C GLY A 275 1.39 21.40 14.51
N ASP A 276 0.32 20.62 14.34
CA ASP A 276 0.41 19.16 14.35
C ASP A 276 1.12 18.64 13.11
N SER A 277 1.95 17.61 13.30
CA SER A 277 2.60 16.82 12.25
C SER A 277 1.95 15.43 12.17
N LEU A 278 2.38 14.58 11.23
CA LEU A 278 1.95 13.17 11.21
C LEU A 278 2.32 12.46 12.52
N ASP A 279 3.54 12.70 13.02
CA ASP A 279 4.02 12.11 14.28
C ASP A 279 3.19 12.58 15.48
N SER A 280 2.85 13.88 15.57
CA SER A 280 2.05 14.38 16.68
C SER A 280 0.59 13.92 16.59
N LEU A 281 0.03 13.81 15.38
CA LEU A 281 -1.32 13.30 15.18
C LEU A 281 -1.42 11.82 15.53
N ALA A 282 -0.43 11.01 15.14
CA ALA A 282 -0.35 9.60 15.56
C ALA A 282 -0.28 9.48 17.09
N ALA A 283 0.57 10.29 17.74
CA ALA A 283 0.68 10.31 19.19
C ALA A 283 -0.61 10.76 19.88
N LYS A 284 -1.34 11.73 19.31
CA LYS A 284 -2.65 12.18 19.83
C LYS A 284 -3.71 11.08 19.73
N ILE A 285 -3.81 10.39 18.60
CA ILE A 285 -4.75 9.27 18.43
C ILE A 285 -4.45 8.17 19.45
N ASN A 286 -3.19 7.74 19.53
CA ASN A 286 -2.78 6.68 20.46
C ASN A 286 -2.86 7.09 21.93
N GLY A 287 -2.82 8.39 22.23
CA GLY A 287 -2.95 8.94 23.58
C GLY A 287 -4.39 9.25 24.01
N ASP A 288 -5.37 9.15 23.10
CA ASP A 288 -6.76 9.43 23.41
C ASP A 288 -7.43 8.20 24.05
N ALA A 289 -7.77 8.33 25.34
CA ALA A 289 -8.40 7.25 26.11
C ALA A 289 -9.80 6.87 25.59
N THR A 290 -10.45 7.73 24.80
CA THR A 290 -11.77 7.45 24.21
C THR A 290 -11.69 6.64 22.92
N LEU A 291 -10.49 6.53 22.34
CA LEU A 291 -10.17 5.73 21.15
C LEU A 291 -9.48 4.39 21.50
N SER A 292 -9.13 4.17 22.78
CA SER A 292 -8.39 2.99 23.27
C SER A 292 -9.09 2.28 24.44
N GLY A 293 -10.42 2.36 24.52
CA GLY A 293 -11.22 1.77 25.61
C GLY A 293 -12.69 1.52 25.23
N SER A 294 -13.41 0.77 26.07
CA SER A 294 -14.81 0.39 25.86
C SER A 294 -15.06 -0.27 24.49
N GLY A 295 -14.19 -1.24 24.15
CA GLY A 295 -14.29 -2.03 22.91
C GLY A 295 -14.08 -1.25 21.61
N VAL A 296 -13.48 -0.04 21.71
CA VAL A 296 -12.89 0.71 20.60
C VAL A 296 -11.37 0.61 20.71
N ASN A 297 -10.69 0.36 19.58
CA ASN A 297 -9.23 0.20 19.55
C ASN A 297 -8.62 0.86 18.32
N ILE A 298 -8.86 2.16 18.16
CA ILE A 298 -8.29 2.94 17.07
C ILE A 298 -6.85 3.30 17.42
N THR A 299 -5.93 2.86 16.58
CA THR A 299 -4.50 3.12 16.69
C THR A 299 -4.01 3.85 15.45
N ALA A 300 -2.91 4.58 15.57
CA ALA A 300 -2.29 5.26 14.45
C ALA A 300 -0.77 5.07 14.44
N ARG A 301 -0.19 4.97 13.24
CA ARG A 301 1.26 4.90 13.06
C ARG A 301 1.69 5.66 11.81
N VAL A 302 2.92 6.16 11.83
CA VAL A 302 3.55 6.73 10.65
C VAL A 302 4.33 5.65 9.92
N VAL A 303 3.96 5.41 8.66
CA VAL A 303 4.59 4.43 7.77
C VAL A 303 5.56 5.17 6.86
N LYS A 304 6.77 4.64 6.69
CA LYS A 304 7.81 5.20 5.81
C LYS A 304 7.86 4.42 4.50
N GLU A 305 7.80 5.12 3.37
CA GLU A 305 7.80 4.56 2.00
C GLU A 305 8.88 5.27 1.16
N GLY A 306 10.10 4.75 1.14
CA GLY A 306 11.21 5.30 0.33
C GLY A 306 11.49 6.79 0.44
N GLY A 307 11.26 7.37 1.62
CA GLY A 307 11.51 8.79 1.89
C GLY A 307 10.25 9.66 1.94
N ALA A 308 9.09 9.08 1.61
CA ALA A 308 7.78 9.64 1.95
C ALA A 308 7.22 8.99 3.23
N TYR A 309 6.19 9.62 3.78
CA TYR A 309 5.51 9.19 5.00
C TYR A 309 4.01 9.20 4.79
N ARG A 310 3.31 8.22 5.35
CA ARG A 310 1.84 8.22 5.46
C ARG A 310 1.45 8.02 6.91
N LEU A 311 0.37 8.67 7.33
CA LEU A 311 -0.30 8.28 8.56
C LEU A 311 -1.27 7.16 8.22
N GLN A 312 -1.17 6.06 8.94
CA GLN A 312 -2.12 4.96 8.88
C GLN A 312 -2.89 4.91 10.20
N ILE A 313 -4.20 4.81 10.12
CA ILE A 313 -5.13 4.76 11.23
C ILE A 313 -5.89 3.45 11.11
N THR A 314 -5.86 2.60 12.14
CA THR A 314 -6.40 1.24 12.08
C THR A 314 -7.21 0.94 13.33
N ASP A 315 -8.38 0.31 13.17
CA ASP A 315 -9.05 -0.37 14.27
C ASP A 315 -8.35 -1.72 14.50
N ALA A 316 -7.61 -1.83 15.59
CA ALA A 316 -6.84 -3.03 15.90
C ALA A 316 -7.71 -4.22 16.34
N ASN A 317 -9.04 -4.06 16.48
CA ASN A 317 -9.99 -5.16 16.62
C ASN A 317 -10.44 -5.74 15.26
N GLY A 318 -10.16 -5.04 14.15
CA GLY A 318 -10.57 -5.43 12.80
C GLY A 318 -12.00 -5.04 12.44
N ASP A 319 -12.63 -4.16 13.23
CA ASP A 319 -13.97 -3.64 12.98
C ASP A 319 -13.95 -2.49 11.97
N ASN A 320 -15.02 -2.38 11.17
CA ASN A 320 -15.17 -1.26 10.26
C ASN A 320 -15.44 0.04 11.04
N PHE A 321 -14.73 1.10 10.69
CA PHE A 321 -14.97 2.44 11.22
C PHE A 321 -14.90 3.49 10.11
N PHE A 322 -15.34 4.71 10.40
CA PHE A 322 -15.44 5.79 9.43
C PHE A 322 -14.87 7.09 9.97
N LEU A 323 -14.20 7.82 9.07
CA LEU A 323 -13.56 9.09 9.34
C LEU A 323 -14.28 10.24 8.63
N SER A 324 -14.48 11.34 9.35
CA SER A 324 -14.97 12.60 8.79
C SER A 324 -14.36 13.80 9.51
N ASP A 325 -14.44 14.98 8.90
CA ASP A 325 -14.07 16.24 9.55
C ASP A 325 -15.31 16.95 10.12
N SER A 326 -15.10 17.70 11.20
CA SER A 326 -16.08 18.63 11.78
C SER A 326 -15.41 19.91 12.26
N GLY A 327 -16.21 20.90 12.68
CA GLY A 327 -15.69 22.16 13.22
C GLY A 327 -14.94 23.03 12.19
N GLY A 328 -15.28 22.90 10.90
CA GLY A 328 -14.56 23.55 9.80
C GLY A 328 -13.26 22.86 9.39
N GLY A 329 -13.01 21.65 9.90
CA GLY A 329 -11.87 20.82 9.54
C GLY A 329 -11.87 20.35 8.09
N THR A 330 -10.68 20.05 7.59
CA THR A 330 -10.43 19.56 6.22
C THR A 330 -9.30 18.52 6.18
N LEU A 331 -8.95 17.89 7.30
CA LEU A 331 -7.83 16.93 7.35
C LEU A 331 -8.05 15.75 6.41
N VAL A 332 -9.26 15.19 6.37
CA VAL A 332 -9.61 14.04 5.54
C VAL A 332 -9.38 14.36 4.06
N SER A 333 -9.87 15.52 3.59
CA SER A 333 -9.72 15.91 2.18
C SER A 333 -8.34 16.44 1.84
N ALA A 334 -7.75 17.29 2.69
CA ALA A 334 -6.43 17.88 2.47
C ALA A 334 -5.31 16.84 2.49
N MET A 335 -5.44 15.80 3.31
CA MET A 335 -4.47 14.69 3.36
C MET A 335 -4.85 13.53 2.45
N GLY A 336 -5.98 13.59 1.77
CA GLY A 336 -6.50 12.49 0.95
C GLY A 336 -6.59 11.18 1.74
N ILE A 337 -7.22 11.22 2.92
CA ILE A 337 -7.40 10.05 3.78
C ILE A 337 -8.44 9.14 3.14
N GLU A 338 -8.02 7.95 2.77
CA GLU A 338 -8.89 6.92 2.18
C GLU A 338 -8.66 5.59 2.87
N THR A 339 -9.53 4.62 2.62
CA THR A 339 -9.33 3.23 3.07
C THR A 339 -7.96 2.76 2.61
N ASP A 340 -7.26 2.03 3.46
CA ASP A 340 -5.86 1.69 3.22
C ASP A 340 -5.67 0.83 1.96
N ARG A 341 -4.75 1.26 1.10
CA ARG A 341 -4.52 0.72 -0.26
C ARG A 341 -3.26 -0.13 -0.34
N THR A 342 -2.49 -0.22 0.75
CA THR A 342 -1.19 -0.93 0.76
C THR A 342 -1.38 -2.41 0.44
N GLY A 343 -0.75 -2.86 -0.65
CA GLY A 343 -0.81 -4.22 -1.16
C GLY A 343 -2.00 -4.52 -2.07
N GLU A 344 -2.87 -3.54 -2.40
CA GLU A 344 -4.04 -3.78 -3.28
C GLU A 344 -3.65 -4.41 -4.62
N SER A 345 -2.50 -4.04 -5.19
CA SER A 345 -2.02 -4.60 -6.47
C SER A 345 -1.79 -6.11 -6.44
N SER A 346 -1.54 -6.69 -5.26
CA SER A 346 -1.29 -8.13 -5.10
C SER A 346 -2.57 -8.97 -4.92
N ILE A 347 -3.68 -8.33 -4.56
CA ILE A 347 -4.95 -9.00 -4.21
C ILE A 347 -6.09 -8.65 -5.17
N LEU A 348 -5.87 -7.72 -6.11
CA LEU A 348 -6.86 -7.34 -7.10
C LEU A 348 -7.23 -8.53 -8.00
N SER A 349 -8.52 -8.85 -8.07
CA SER A 349 -9.04 -9.92 -8.93
C SER A 349 -10.34 -9.52 -9.62
N VAL A 350 -10.60 -10.06 -10.81
CA VAL A 350 -11.95 -10.01 -11.40
C VAL A 350 -12.90 -10.83 -10.53
N ARG A 351 -14.10 -10.31 -10.29
CA ARG A 351 -15.10 -11.00 -9.49
C ARG A 351 -15.41 -12.40 -10.07
N SER A 352 -15.47 -13.39 -9.19
CA SER A 352 -15.56 -14.81 -9.58
C SER A 352 -16.81 -15.16 -10.41
N ASN A 353 -17.97 -14.56 -10.11
CA ASN A 353 -19.20 -14.78 -10.89
C ASN A 353 -19.04 -14.28 -12.34
N ILE A 354 -18.43 -13.10 -12.54
CA ILE A 354 -18.14 -12.53 -13.86
C ILE A 354 -17.08 -13.35 -14.58
N ALA A 355 -16.03 -13.79 -13.88
CA ALA A 355 -15.00 -14.65 -14.45
C ALA A 355 -15.59 -15.99 -14.95
N SER A 356 -16.57 -16.55 -14.22
CA SER A 356 -17.25 -17.79 -14.61
C SER A 356 -18.34 -17.58 -15.69
N ASN A 357 -18.94 -16.40 -15.74
CA ASN A 357 -20.01 -16.07 -16.68
C ASN A 357 -19.89 -14.60 -17.13
N PRO A 358 -19.19 -14.33 -18.25
CA PRO A 358 -19.00 -12.98 -18.76
C PRO A 358 -20.29 -12.26 -19.18
N ALA A 359 -21.43 -12.96 -19.32
CA ALA A 359 -22.72 -12.30 -19.57
C ALA A 359 -23.18 -11.43 -18.39
N GLN A 360 -22.54 -11.59 -17.23
CA GLN A 360 -22.77 -10.85 -16.00
C GLN A 360 -22.03 -9.51 -15.94
N ILE A 361 -21.23 -9.19 -16.95
CA ILE A 361 -20.71 -7.83 -17.12
C ILE A 361 -21.89 -6.91 -17.37
N SER A 362 -21.95 -5.80 -16.64
CA SER A 362 -22.97 -4.77 -16.81
C SER A 362 -22.98 -4.20 -18.22
N ARG A 363 -24.15 -4.16 -18.86
CA ARG A 363 -24.30 -3.69 -20.25
C ARG A 363 -25.16 -2.45 -20.35
N GLY A 364 -26.37 -2.53 -19.79
CA GLY A 364 -27.36 -1.45 -19.78
C GLY A 364 -27.59 -0.92 -18.38
N SER A 365 -28.28 0.21 -18.29
CA SER A 365 -28.64 0.84 -17.02
C SER A 365 -30.14 0.69 -16.76
N LEU A 366 -30.51 0.50 -15.49
CA LEU A 366 -31.91 0.44 -15.09
C LEU A 366 -32.58 1.80 -15.28
N SER A 367 -33.74 1.81 -15.92
CA SER A 367 -34.53 3.01 -16.22
C SER A 367 -34.99 3.75 -14.97
N LEU A 368 -34.74 5.07 -14.95
CA LEU A 368 -35.23 6.00 -13.94
C LEU A 368 -36.51 6.74 -14.38
N ALA A 369 -37.12 6.33 -15.49
CA ALA A 369 -38.28 7.03 -16.04
C ALA A 369 -39.55 6.73 -15.23
N GLY A 370 -40.13 7.77 -14.61
CA GLY A 370 -41.46 7.75 -14.00
C GLY A 370 -41.71 6.62 -12.99
N ALA A 371 -42.99 6.32 -12.78
CA ALA A 371 -43.45 5.12 -12.08
C ALA A 371 -43.72 4.02 -13.12
N PRO A 372 -42.84 3.01 -13.26
CA PRO A 372 -43.00 1.97 -14.27
C PRO A 372 -44.22 1.08 -13.99
N ALA A 373 -44.83 0.55 -15.03
CA ALA A 373 -45.83 -0.50 -14.95
C ALA A 373 -45.19 -1.90 -15.08
N LEU A 374 -45.94 -2.93 -14.65
CA LEU A 374 -45.56 -4.32 -14.85
C LEU A 374 -45.35 -4.61 -16.35
N GLY A 375 -44.19 -5.19 -16.70
CA GLY A 375 -43.83 -5.50 -18.08
C GLY A 375 -43.26 -4.34 -18.89
N ASP A 376 -43.14 -3.14 -18.32
CA ASP A 376 -42.34 -2.08 -18.94
C ASP A 376 -40.85 -2.48 -18.97
N ALA A 377 -40.12 -2.01 -19.97
CA ALA A 377 -38.69 -2.27 -20.07
C ALA A 377 -37.92 -1.54 -18.97
N GLY A 378 -37.38 -2.30 -18.01
CA GLY A 378 -36.48 -1.80 -16.97
C GLY A 378 -35.07 -1.58 -17.52
N VAL A 379 -34.57 -2.53 -18.32
CA VAL A 379 -33.33 -2.42 -19.09
C VAL A 379 -33.62 -2.85 -20.52
N ALA A 380 -33.43 -1.95 -21.48
CA ALA A 380 -33.73 -2.25 -22.87
C ALA A 380 -32.77 -3.31 -23.46
N ILE A 381 -33.31 -4.26 -24.21
CA ILE A 381 -32.50 -5.22 -24.96
C ILE A 381 -31.64 -4.46 -25.98
N GLY A 382 -30.31 -4.61 -25.85
CA GLY A 382 -29.35 -3.91 -26.70
C GLY A 382 -28.79 -2.62 -26.10
N ASP A 383 -29.27 -2.20 -24.91
CA ASP A 383 -28.63 -1.12 -24.16
C ASP A 383 -27.16 -1.46 -23.87
N ASN A 384 -26.29 -0.53 -24.24
CA ASN A 384 -24.84 -0.61 -24.08
C ASN A 384 -24.26 0.63 -23.38
N THR A 385 -25.10 1.42 -22.70
CA THR A 385 -24.72 2.64 -21.96
C THR A 385 -23.58 2.39 -20.97
N ILE A 386 -23.65 1.30 -20.20
CA ILE A 386 -22.64 0.96 -19.19
C ILE A 386 -21.38 0.41 -19.84
N ALA A 387 -21.52 -0.39 -20.90
CA ALA A 387 -20.38 -0.87 -21.67
C ALA A 387 -19.59 0.29 -22.31
N GLN A 388 -20.29 1.29 -22.86
CA GLN A 388 -19.66 2.52 -23.36
C GLN A 388 -19.04 3.34 -22.21
N GLY A 389 -19.72 3.44 -21.07
CA GLY A 389 -19.18 4.09 -19.88
C GLY A 389 -17.85 3.48 -19.42
N LEU A 390 -17.76 2.15 -19.36
CA LEU A 390 -16.52 1.44 -19.02
C LEU A 390 -15.40 1.73 -20.04
N ALA A 391 -15.72 1.73 -21.33
CA ALA A 391 -14.74 2.08 -22.37
C ALA A 391 -14.26 3.54 -22.26
N ASN A 392 -15.17 4.47 -21.98
CA ASN A 392 -14.85 5.89 -21.81
C ASN A 392 -13.93 6.11 -20.60
N ARG A 393 -14.09 5.36 -19.51
CA ARG A 393 -13.20 5.49 -18.33
C ARG A 393 -11.73 5.21 -18.60
N PHE A 394 -11.41 4.39 -19.60
CA PHE A 394 -10.01 4.21 -20.03
C PHE A 394 -9.43 5.42 -20.76
N SER A 395 -10.29 6.28 -21.32
CA SER A 395 -9.90 7.48 -22.08
C SER A 395 -10.00 8.77 -21.25
N ASP A 396 -10.69 8.72 -20.11
CA ASP A 396 -10.85 9.85 -19.19
C ASP A 396 -9.56 10.11 -18.41
N LYS A 397 -9.29 11.40 -18.12
CA LYS A 397 -8.24 11.80 -17.20
C LYS A 397 -8.73 11.66 -15.77
N LEU A 398 -8.06 10.81 -15.01
CA LEU A 398 -8.34 10.51 -13.60
C LEU A 398 -7.35 11.24 -12.70
N SER A 399 -7.76 11.49 -11.46
CA SER A 399 -6.89 12.10 -10.45
C SER A 399 -6.16 11.00 -9.68
N PHE A 400 -4.84 10.94 -9.81
CA PHE A 400 -4.02 10.03 -9.02
C PHE A 400 -3.44 10.76 -7.80
N VAL A 401 -3.51 10.11 -6.64
CA VAL A 401 -2.77 10.56 -5.45
C VAL A 401 -1.26 10.34 -5.64
N PRO A 402 -0.40 11.16 -5.00
CA PRO A 402 1.05 10.95 -5.06
C PRO A 402 1.43 9.55 -4.57
N ALA A 403 2.29 8.86 -5.32
CA ALA A 403 2.74 7.50 -5.02
C ALA A 403 4.13 7.22 -5.61
N GLY A 404 5.03 6.65 -4.81
CA GLY A 404 6.38 6.22 -5.22
C GLY A 404 7.28 7.30 -5.84
N GLY A 405 6.95 8.58 -5.65
CA GLY A 405 7.65 9.68 -6.31
C GLY A 405 6.97 10.19 -7.58
N LEU A 406 5.88 9.55 -8.03
CA LEU A 406 5.00 10.12 -9.03
C LEU A 406 4.17 11.27 -8.40
N PRO A 407 4.19 12.47 -9.01
CA PRO A 407 3.39 13.60 -8.54
C PRO A 407 1.90 13.37 -8.82
N PRO A 408 1.00 14.15 -8.18
CA PRO A 408 -0.42 14.09 -8.49
C PRO A 408 -0.61 14.63 -9.92
N LEU A 409 -1.09 13.77 -10.82
CA LEU A 409 -1.28 14.10 -12.24
C LEU A 409 -2.65 13.64 -12.71
N GLY A 410 -3.26 14.46 -13.58
CA GLY A 410 -4.45 14.10 -14.34
C GLY A 410 -4.08 13.28 -15.55
N ASN A 411 -4.08 11.95 -15.41
CA ASN A 411 -3.66 10.99 -16.42
C ASN A 411 -4.78 10.00 -16.74
N THR A 412 -4.79 9.46 -17.95
CA THR A 412 -5.50 8.20 -18.20
C THR A 412 -4.81 7.04 -17.48
N LEU A 413 -5.49 5.91 -17.31
CA LEU A 413 -4.91 4.69 -16.74
C LEU A 413 -3.63 4.24 -17.49
N SER A 414 -3.64 4.37 -18.82
CA SER A 414 -2.50 4.01 -19.68
C SER A 414 -1.31 4.97 -19.54
N GLU A 415 -1.58 6.28 -19.46
CA GLU A 415 -0.54 7.30 -19.22
C GLU A 415 0.09 7.14 -17.84
N TYR A 416 -0.69 6.80 -16.81
CA TYR A 416 -0.16 6.52 -15.48
C TYR A 416 0.73 5.27 -15.47
N ALA A 417 0.29 4.16 -16.09
CA ALA A 417 1.11 2.95 -16.23
C ALA A 417 2.43 3.23 -17.00
N THR A 418 2.39 4.09 -18.02
CA THR A 418 3.59 4.52 -18.75
C THR A 418 4.52 5.34 -17.87
N SER A 419 3.97 6.17 -16.98
CA SER A 419 4.74 6.99 -16.03
C SER A 419 5.48 6.12 -15.00
N ILE A 420 4.84 5.07 -14.48
CA ILE A 420 5.48 4.05 -13.62
C ILE A 420 6.68 3.44 -14.33
N LEU A 421 6.48 2.94 -15.57
CA LEU A 421 7.55 2.33 -16.36
C LEU A 421 8.70 3.32 -16.61
N SER A 422 8.38 4.56 -16.95
CA SER A 422 9.37 5.60 -17.25
C SER A 422 10.22 5.98 -16.03
N LEU A 423 9.58 6.16 -14.87
CA LEU A 423 10.27 6.49 -13.62
C LEU A 423 11.24 5.37 -13.21
N ASN A 424 10.74 4.13 -13.15
CA ASN A 424 11.54 2.98 -12.74
C ASN A 424 12.64 2.64 -13.74
N ALA A 425 12.40 2.78 -15.05
CA ALA A 425 13.44 2.61 -16.07
C ALA A 425 14.54 3.66 -15.95
N THR A 426 14.17 4.91 -15.66
CA THR A 426 15.14 6.00 -15.43
C THR A 426 16.01 5.71 -14.20
N GLU A 427 15.39 5.29 -13.10
CA GLU A 427 16.12 4.92 -11.88
C GLU A 427 17.06 3.73 -12.11
N ALA A 428 16.58 2.68 -12.77
CA ALA A 428 17.41 1.52 -13.12
C ALA A 428 18.62 1.91 -14.00
N ASN A 429 18.42 2.79 -15.00
CA ASN A 429 19.49 3.30 -15.85
C ASN A 429 20.52 4.13 -15.07
N ASN A 430 20.07 4.95 -14.12
CA ASN A 430 20.94 5.73 -13.24
C ASN A 430 21.79 4.80 -12.36
N VAL A 431 21.19 3.78 -11.76
CA VAL A 431 21.90 2.80 -10.92
C VAL A 431 22.90 1.99 -11.75
N ALA A 432 22.52 1.55 -12.95
CA ALA A 432 23.41 0.83 -13.86
C ALA A 432 24.63 1.67 -14.29
N SER A 433 24.41 2.94 -14.64
CA SER A 433 25.49 3.88 -15.00
C SER A 433 26.43 4.13 -13.82
N ASN A 434 25.89 4.30 -12.61
CA ASN A 434 26.69 4.45 -11.39
C ASN A 434 27.50 3.18 -11.07
N LEU A 435 26.92 2.00 -11.25
CA LEU A 435 27.63 0.74 -11.07
C LEU A 435 28.81 0.61 -12.05
N GLN A 436 28.59 0.92 -13.32
CA GLN A 436 29.63 0.91 -14.34
C GLN A 436 30.77 1.87 -13.99
N PHE A 437 30.45 3.10 -13.58
CA PHE A 437 31.45 4.07 -13.13
C PHE A 437 32.28 3.55 -11.95
N ARG A 438 31.61 2.95 -10.94
CA ARG A 438 32.30 2.38 -9.77
C ARG A 438 33.18 1.18 -10.13
N GLN A 439 32.75 0.32 -11.05
CA GLN A 439 33.56 -0.80 -11.53
C GLN A 439 34.82 -0.31 -12.24
N ASN A 440 34.70 0.70 -13.11
CA ASN A 440 35.83 1.30 -13.79
C ASN A 440 36.82 1.93 -12.79
N LEU A 441 36.32 2.66 -11.80
CA LEU A 441 37.15 3.24 -10.74
C LEU A 441 37.89 2.17 -9.92
N VAL A 442 37.21 1.08 -9.55
CA VAL A 442 37.85 -0.04 -8.83
C VAL A 442 38.93 -0.68 -9.69
N SER A 443 38.67 -0.90 -10.99
CA SER A 443 39.66 -1.43 -11.92
C SER A 443 40.89 -0.54 -12.02
N GLU A 444 40.69 0.78 -12.14
CA GLU A 444 41.78 1.77 -12.21
C GLU A 444 42.59 1.81 -10.91
N LEU A 445 41.93 1.87 -9.75
CA LEU A 445 42.61 1.86 -8.46
C LEU A 445 43.35 0.54 -8.20
N SER A 446 42.80 -0.59 -8.64
CA SER A 446 43.46 -1.89 -8.57
C SER A 446 44.71 -1.93 -9.46
N PHE A 447 44.65 -1.33 -10.65
CA PHE A 447 45.79 -1.21 -11.55
C PHE A 447 46.89 -0.33 -10.93
N GLN A 448 46.54 0.84 -10.40
CA GLN A 448 47.48 1.73 -9.71
C GLN A 448 48.11 1.08 -8.47
N ALA A 449 47.30 0.40 -7.65
CA ALA A 449 47.79 -0.32 -6.49
C ALA A 449 48.76 -1.43 -6.89
N THR A 450 48.48 -2.18 -7.96
CA THR A 450 49.38 -3.22 -8.48
C THR A 450 50.65 -2.62 -9.11
N SER A 451 50.58 -1.42 -9.68
CA SER A 451 51.75 -0.70 -10.20
C SER A 451 52.68 -0.23 -9.09
N ILE A 452 52.14 0.26 -7.97
CA ILE A 452 52.92 0.74 -6.82
C ILE A 452 53.41 -0.42 -5.93
N SER A 453 52.53 -1.38 -5.65
CA SER A 453 52.83 -2.56 -4.81
C SER A 453 53.48 -3.68 -5.61
N GLY A 454 53.52 -3.57 -6.92
CA GLY A 454 54.16 -4.54 -7.81
C GLY A 454 55.66 -4.51 -7.58
N VAL A 455 56.23 -5.64 -7.21
CA VAL A 455 57.68 -5.81 -7.19
C VAL A 455 58.14 -5.87 -8.63
N ASN A 456 58.81 -4.83 -9.10
CA ASN A 456 59.51 -4.88 -10.37
C ASN A 456 60.69 -5.86 -10.20
N LEU A 457 60.53 -7.08 -10.72
CA LEU A 457 61.54 -8.14 -10.60
C LEU A 457 62.90 -7.70 -11.15
N ASP A 458 62.94 -6.83 -12.17
CA ASP A 458 64.20 -6.33 -12.72
C ASP A 458 64.87 -5.34 -11.77
N GLU A 459 64.10 -4.49 -11.10
CA GLU A 459 64.62 -3.55 -10.10
C GLU A 459 65.04 -4.27 -8.81
N GLU A 460 64.29 -5.29 -8.40
CA GLU A 460 64.61 -6.09 -7.22
C GLU A 460 65.78 -7.06 -7.49
N LEU A 461 65.91 -7.57 -8.72
CA LEU A 461 67.09 -8.31 -9.18
C LEU A 461 68.32 -7.39 -9.25
N ALA A 462 68.17 -6.17 -9.76
CA ALA A 462 69.26 -5.18 -9.77
C ALA A 462 69.71 -4.82 -8.35
N ARG A 463 68.76 -4.62 -7.41
CA ARG A 463 69.06 -4.42 -5.98
C ARG A 463 69.70 -5.65 -5.35
N MET A 464 69.25 -6.86 -5.71
CA MET A 464 69.88 -8.09 -5.23
C MET A 464 71.32 -8.21 -5.72
N VAL A 465 71.59 -7.94 -7.00
CA VAL A 465 72.95 -7.92 -7.57
C VAL A 465 73.81 -6.84 -6.91
N LEU A 466 73.26 -5.66 -6.64
CA LEU A 466 73.94 -4.58 -5.92
C LEU A 466 74.31 -5.02 -4.49
N ILE A 467 73.38 -5.66 -3.77
CA ILE A 467 73.59 -6.19 -2.42
C ILE A 467 74.61 -7.33 -2.43
N GLN A 468 74.58 -8.21 -3.44
CA GLN A 468 75.57 -9.29 -3.58
C GLN A 468 76.96 -8.74 -3.89
N ASN A 469 77.07 -7.73 -4.75
CA ASN A 469 78.34 -7.07 -5.06
C ASN A 469 78.88 -6.29 -3.86
N SER A 470 78.04 -5.57 -3.13
CA SER A 470 78.46 -4.86 -1.92
C SER A 470 78.88 -5.82 -0.82
N TYR A 471 78.16 -6.95 -0.64
CA TYR A 471 78.54 -7.99 0.31
C TYR A 471 79.87 -8.65 -0.07
N ASN A 472 80.10 -8.98 -1.34
CA ASN A 472 81.38 -9.50 -1.82
C ASN A 472 82.52 -8.50 -1.65
N ALA A 473 82.28 -7.21 -1.92
CA ALA A 473 83.26 -6.15 -1.70
C ALA A 473 83.60 -5.99 -0.21
N SER A 474 82.59 -5.98 0.67
CA SER A 474 82.78 -5.94 2.13
C SER A 474 83.50 -7.18 2.65
N ALA A 475 83.17 -8.38 2.17
CA ALA A 475 83.86 -9.61 2.54
C ALA A 475 85.33 -9.58 2.11
N LYS A 476 85.63 -9.07 0.91
CA LYS A 476 87.00 -8.89 0.44
C LYS A 476 87.77 -7.85 1.26
N MET A 477 87.12 -6.74 1.61
CA MET A 477 87.70 -5.72 2.49
C MET A 477 88.02 -6.30 3.88
N ILE A 478 87.11 -7.09 4.46
CA ILE A 478 87.33 -7.79 5.74
C ILE A 478 88.46 -8.82 5.62
N SER A 479 88.54 -9.56 4.51
CA SER A 479 89.64 -10.50 4.26
C SER A 479 90.98 -9.78 4.18
N THR A 480 91.06 -8.67 3.43
CA THR A 480 92.29 -7.88 3.32
C THR A 480 92.67 -7.22 4.64
N ILE A 481 91.70 -6.75 5.44
CA ILE A 481 91.96 -6.25 6.80
C ILE A 481 92.44 -7.39 7.70
N SER A 482 91.87 -8.59 7.58
CA SER A 482 92.31 -9.76 8.35
C SER A 482 93.74 -10.16 7.98
N GLU A 483 94.07 -10.19 6.69
CA GLU A 483 95.44 -10.44 6.21
C GLU A 483 96.43 -9.36 6.68
N MET A 484 96.04 -8.08 6.66
CA MET A 484 96.88 -7.00 7.18
C MET A 484 97.09 -7.09 8.69
N LEU A 485 96.04 -7.42 9.46
CA LEU A 485 96.15 -7.65 10.91
C LEU A 485 97.02 -8.87 11.22
N GLU A 486 96.88 -9.94 10.46
CA GLU A 486 97.70 -11.15 10.60
C GLU A 486 99.17 -10.89 10.25
N THR A 487 99.43 -10.08 9.21
CA THR A 487 100.78 -9.61 8.87
C THR A 487 101.37 -8.73 9.97
N LEU A 488 100.58 -7.80 10.55
CA LEU A 488 101.00 -6.94 11.65
C LEU A 488 101.35 -7.77 12.91
N VAL A 489 100.53 -8.77 13.23
CA VAL A 489 100.77 -9.69 14.36
C VAL A 489 102.02 -10.54 14.14
N ASN A 490 102.27 -11.00 12.91
CA ASN A 490 103.46 -11.78 12.57
C ASN A 490 104.76 -10.95 12.51
N LEU A 491 104.69 -9.62 12.37
CA LEU A 491 105.84 -8.70 12.43
C LEU A 491 106.31 -8.38 13.86
N ILE A 492 105.47 -8.62 14.88
CA ILE A 492 105.77 -8.31 16.30
C ILE A 492 106.42 -9.51 17.02
N ARG A 493 106.78 -10.59 16.30
CA ARG A 493 107.39 -11.80 16.88
C ARG A 493 108.90 -11.87 16.74
#